data_AF-A0A6I3KGU0-F1
#
_entry.id   AF-A0A6I3KGU0-F1
#
_cell.length_a   1.000
_cell.length_b   1.000
_cell.length_c   1.000
_cell.angle_alpha   90.00
_cell.angle_beta   90.00
_cell.angle_gamma   90.00
#
_symmetry.space_group_name_H-M   'P 1'
#
loop_
_entity.id
_entity.type
_entity.pdbx_description
1 polymer ?
#
loop_
_entity_poly.entity_id
_entity_poly.type
_entity_poly.pdbx_seq_one_letter_code
_entity_poly.pdbx_strand_id
1 'polypeptide(L)' 'MRFHKAKVLSKPEADRIIGRENTAVTDVVVVSRGDRFYDVRAMTQSEIDAFIADLARAEHTELQAAARLPS' A
#
# COMPACT_ATOMS: atom_id res chain seq x y z
N MET A 1 3.12 13.43 4.28
CA MET A 1 2.45 13.70 2.98
C MET A 1 1.16 12.89 2.95
N ARG A 2 0.09 13.39 2.32
CA ARG A 2 -1.25 12.79 2.38
C ARG A 2 -1.51 12.11 1.03
N PHE A 3 -1.56 10.77 1.03
CA PHE A 3 -1.68 9.93 -0.17
C PHE A 3 -3.07 10.02 -0.80
N HIS A 4 -3.42 11.18 -1.32
CA HIS A 4 -4.74 11.43 -1.89
C HIS A 4 -5.04 10.59 -3.14
N LYS A 5 -4.02 9.99 -3.76
CA LYS A 5 -4.14 9.18 -4.98
C LYS A 5 -4.20 7.68 -4.73
N ALA A 6 -3.72 7.19 -3.57
CA ALA A 6 -3.78 5.77 -3.23
C ALA A 6 -5.19 5.43 -2.74
N LYS A 7 -5.87 4.50 -3.43
CA LYS A 7 -7.22 4.08 -3.04
C LYS A 7 -7.14 2.76 -2.28
N VAL A 8 -7.73 2.72 -1.07
CA VAL A 8 -7.86 1.47 -0.33
C VAL A 8 -8.82 0.55 -1.08
N LEU A 9 -8.37 -0.68 -1.32
CA LEU A 9 -9.14 -1.73 -1.95
C LEU A 9 -9.55 -2.77 -0.91
N SER A 10 -10.74 -3.33 -1.09
CA SER A 10 -11.08 -4.60 -0.45
C SER A 10 -10.30 -5.74 -1.10
N LYS A 11 -10.09 -6.84 -0.36
CA LYS A 11 -9.41 -8.04 -0.87
C LYS A 11 -10.01 -8.55 -2.20
N PRO A 12 -11.34 -8.67 -2.37
CA PRO A 12 -11.92 -9.10 -3.65
C PRO A 12 -11.65 -8.13 -4.81
N GLU A 13 -11.54 -6.83 -4.55
CA GLU A 13 -11.20 -5.83 -5.57
C GLU A 13 -9.73 -5.95 -5.98
N ALA A 14 -8.83 -6.13 -5.00
CA ALA A 14 -7.42 -6.38 -5.25
C ALA A 14 -7.21 -7.67 -6.05
N ASP A 15 -7.87 -8.77 -5.66
CA ASP A 15 -7.80 -10.06 -6.35
C ASP A 15 -8.30 -9.96 -7.80
N ARG A 16 -9.33 -9.15 -8.07
CA ARG A 16 -9.81 -8.89 -9.44
C ARG A 16 -8.81 -8.11 -10.29
N ILE A 17 -8.06 -7.20 -9.69
CA ILE A 17 -7.04 -6.40 -10.40
C ILE A 17 -5.81 -7.28 -10.66
N ILE A 18 -5.36 -8.04 -9.67
CA ILE A 18 -4.22 -8.96 -9.78
C ILE A 18 -4.53 -10.11 -10.75
N GLY A 19 -5.74 -10.68 -10.67
CA GLY A 19 -6.16 -11.81 -11.49
C GLY A 19 -6.53 -11.48 -12.94
N ARG A 20 -6.58 -10.20 -13.33
CA ARG A 20 -6.68 -9.82 -14.74
C ARG A 20 -5.28 -9.85 -15.37
N GLU A 21 -4.92 -11.00 -15.93
CA GLU A 21 -3.67 -11.30 -16.66
C GLU A 21 -3.48 -10.48 -17.97
N ASN A 22 -3.79 -9.18 -17.99
CA ASN A 22 -3.74 -8.39 -19.22
C ASN A 22 -3.05 -7.04 -19.08
N THR A 23 -2.15 -6.90 -18.11
CA THR A 23 -1.40 -5.67 -17.93
C THR A 23 0.07 -6.03 -17.99
N ALA A 24 0.82 -5.32 -18.84
CA ALA A 24 2.24 -5.51 -19.05
C ALA A 24 2.95 -5.72 -17.71
N VAL A 25 3.85 -6.72 -17.67
CA VAL A 25 4.58 -7.23 -16.49
C VAL A 25 5.35 -6.14 -15.71
N THR A 26 5.36 -4.91 -16.20
CA THR A 26 6.15 -3.78 -15.73
C THR A 26 5.41 -2.78 -14.84
N ASP A 27 4.07 -2.76 -14.78
CA ASP A 27 3.35 -1.74 -14.00
C ASP A 27 2.88 -2.27 -12.63
N VAL A 28 3.42 -1.69 -11.55
CA VAL A 28 2.93 -1.93 -10.19
C VAL A 28 1.57 -1.28 -10.04
N VAL A 29 0.51 -2.09 -9.98
CA VAL A 29 -0.88 -1.61 -9.91
C VAL A 29 -1.47 -1.67 -8.50
N VAL A 30 -0.99 -2.59 -7.66
CA VAL A 30 -1.48 -2.80 -6.30
C VAL A 30 -0.32 -3.01 -5.35
N VAL A 31 -0.35 -2.33 -4.21
CA VAL A 31 0.55 -2.57 -3.07
C VAL A 31 -0.25 -3.27 -1.97
N SER A 32 0.23 -4.42 -1.51
CA SER A 32 -0.34 -5.12 -0.35
C SER A 32 0.55 -4.91 0.88
N ARG A 33 -0.08 -4.64 2.03
CA ARG A 33 0.61 -4.53 3.31
C ARG A 33 -0.29 -5.07 4.42
N GLY A 34 0.09 -6.21 4.99
CA GLY A 34 -0.77 -6.97 5.90
C GLY A 34 -2.10 -7.32 5.22
N ASP A 35 -3.21 -6.97 5.87
CA ASP A 35 -4.57 -7.20 5.36
C ASP A 35 -5.12 -6.05 4.50
N ARG A 36 -4.30 -5.02 4.22
CA ARG A 36 -4.71 -3.84 3.45
C ARG A 36 -4.12 -3.87 2.04
N PHE A 37 -4.94 -3.49 1.08
CA PHE A 37 -4.58 -3.38 -0.33
C PHE A 37 -4.77 -1.95 -0.80
N TYR A 38 -3.84 -1.47 -1.61
CA TYR A 38 -3.84 -0.10 -2.10
C TYR A 38 -3.66 -0.07 -3.61
N ASP A 39 -4.62 0.51 -4.31
CA ASP A 39 -4.51 0.84 -5.74
C ASP A 39 -3.59 2.04 -5.90
N VAL A 40 -2.50 1.85 -6.65
CA VAL A 40 -1.48 2.86 -6.89
C VAL A 40 -1.35 3.21 -8.38
N ARG A 41 -2.30 2.79 -9.23
CA ARG A 41 -2.26 3.03 -10.69
C ARG A 41 -2.21 4.51 -11.08
N ALA A 42 -2.69 5.40 -10.22
CA ALA A 42 -2.67 6.84 -10.43
C ALA A 42 -1.36 7.50 -9.94
N MET A 43 -0.38 6.71 -9.52
CA MET A 43 0.88 7.16 -8.93
C MET A 43 2.06 6.83 -9.86
N THR A 44 3.04 7.71 -9.89
CA THR A 44 4.35 7.46 -10.52
C THR A 44 5.19 6.52 -9.65
N GLN A 45 6.22 5.90 -10.23
CA GLN A 45 7.13 5.02 -9.46
C GLN A 45 7.72 5.72 -8.21
N SER A 46 8.15 6.97 -8.33
CA SER A 46 8.69 7.74 -7.20
C SER A 46 7.63 8.02 -6.11
N GLU A 47 6.37 8.20 -6.49
CA GLU A 47 5.26 8.34 -5.55
C GLU A 47 4.95 7.00 -4.86
N ILE A 48 5.06 5.88 -5.59
CA ILE A 48 4.89 4.52 -5.04
C ILE A 48 5.99 4.24 -4.01
N ASP A 49 7.25 4.53 -4.33
CA ASP A 49 8.38 4.33 -3.42
C ASP A 49 8.22 5.16 -2.14
N ALA A 50 7.82 6.43 -2.28
CA ALA A 50 7.51 7.30 -1.14
C ALA A 50 6.36 6.77 -0.29
N PHE A 51 5.32 6.23 -0.92
CA PHE A 51 4.17 5.61 -0.24
C PHE A 51 4.57 4.37 0.55
N ILE A 52 5.36 3.48 -0.04
CA ILE A 52 5.88 2.28 0.65
C ILE A 52 6.74 2.69 1.85
N ALA A 53 7.63 3.68 1.68
CA ALA A 53 8.47 4.18 2.76
C ALA A 53 7.66 4.81 3.90
N ASP A 54 6.58 5.52 3.59
CA ASP A 54 5.69 6.10 4.61
C ASP A 54 4.81 5.03 5.29
N LEU A 55 4.33 4.01 4.56
CA LEU A 55 3.63 2.87 5.16
C LEU A 55 4.53 2.14 6.16
N ALA A 56 5.77 1.84 5.78
CA ALA A 56 6.74 1.20 6.67
C ALA A 56 7.06 2.07 7.90
N ARG A 57 7.15 3.40 7.73
CA ARG A 57 7.35 4.33 8.86
C ARG A 57 6.13 4.40 9.79
N ALA A 58 4.93 4.40 9.24
CA ALA A 58 3.69 4.38 10.03
C ALA A 58 3.61 3.11 10.88
N GLU A 59 3.85 1.93 10.29
CA GLU A 59 3.88 0.67 11.03
C GLU A 59 4.96 0.65 12.11
N HIS A 60 6.16 1.13 11.81
CA HIS A 60 7.23 1.19 12.80
C HIS A 60 6.87 2.14 13.96
N THR A 61 6.16 3.23 13.67
CA THR A 61 5.66 4.16 14.69
C THR A 61 4.57 3.52 15.55
N GLU A 62 3.63 2.80 14.93
CA GLU A 62 2.58 2.05 15.63
C GLU A 62 3.16 0.94 16.52
N LEU A 63 4.14 0.18 16.03
CA LEU A 63 4.85 -0.84 16.80
C LEU A 63 5.61 -0.24 17.99
N GLN A 64 6.29 0.90 17.78
CA GLN A 64 6.96 1.59 18.89
C GLN A 64 5.97 2.18 19.91
N ALA A 65 4.81 2.67 19.46
CA ALA A 65 3.76 3.14 20.36
C ALA A 65 3.15 1.99 21.18
N ALA A 66 2.92 0.83 20.56
CA ALA A 66 2.46 -0.37 21.23
C ALA A 66 3.50 -0.89 22.24
N ALA A 67 4.79 -0.84 21.91
CA ALA A 67 5.88 -1.22 22.82
C ALA A 67 6.12 -0.22 23.96
N ARG A 68 5.57 1.00 23.88
CA ARG A 68 5.71 2.06 24.90
C ARG A 68 4.58 2.11 25.91
N LEU A 69 3.55 1.27 25.80
CA LEU A 69 2.57 1.10 26.87
C LEU A 69 3.22 0.28 28.00
N PRO A 70 3.51 0.87 29.18
CA PRO A 70 3.98 0.09 30.32
C PRO A 70 2.86 -0.85 30.78
N SER A 71 3.21 -2.13 30.97
CA SER A 71 2.37 -3.10 31.67
C SER A 71 2.19 -2.71 33.14
#